data_AF-M4DK44-F1
#
_entry.id   AF-M4DK44-F1
#
_cell.length_a   1.000
_cell.length_b   1.000
_cell.length_c   1.000
_cell.angle_alpha   90.00
_cell.angle_beta   90.00
_cell.angle_gamma   90.00
#
_symmetry.space_group_name_H-M   'P 1'
#
loop_
_entity.id
_entity.type
_entity.pdbx_description
1 polymer ?
#
loop_
_entity_poly.entity_id
_entity_poly.type
_entity_poly.pdbx_seq_one_letter_code
_entity_poly.pdbx_strand_id
1 'polypeptide(L)'
;MFEEPLETKTLGCSNICGEIVRCQVLDVKGPSWGFEKLCPLSKLQENGVLEKDRLIIEVYINLIEAVDGESGDVSGKEETMDINGFKVLASQVTLVRKIFAEHPDTAVGLKSKNQVLKTAYMNVLIGLINTLNKPSHNHSETELTKAGSELSELEEVGFKLDWLKSKLEEVSLERKKEDVYGNKVIQLEERVKNLEQMENKMKRKIVECFLERKKAKDDGSRVQTLEERVNYLEAVDSRSRLDCLTLKSKSGGVSLEKMKKVDDADASRVQQLEENLKNLEEIVSDLKVKLDEGKEKTSCDGFLLVGDDEVA
;
A
#
# COMPACT_ATOMS: atom_id res chain seq x y z
N MET A 1 -33.69 23.27 2.98
CA MET A 1 -32.77 22.44 2.17
C MET A 1 -31.64 22.10 3.13
N PHE A 2 -31.79 20.98 3.85
CA PHE A 2 -30.79 20.54 4.82
C PHE A 2 -29.75 19.74 4.05
N GLU A 3 -28.52 20.25 4.01
CA GLU A 3 -27.36 19.50 3.49
C GLU A 3 -27.05 18.34 4.44
N GLU A 4 -26.88 17.15 3.85
CA GLU A 4 -26.36 15.96 4.52
C GLU A 4 -24.90 16.19 4.95
N PRO A 5 -24.46 15.74 6.13
CA PRO A 5 -23.04 15.75 6.45
C PRO A 5 -22.33 14.58 5.75
N LEU A 6 -21.29 14.95 5.03
CA LEU A 6 -20.35 14.10 4.30
C LEU A 6 -19.82 12.93 5.14
N GLU A 7 -20.05 11.70 4.64
CA GLU A 7 -19.29 10.51 5.03
C GLU A 7 -17.81 10.71 4.68
N THR A 8 -16.99 10.95 5.71
CA THR A 8 -15.53 10.85 5.58
C THR A 8 -15.13 9.40 5.87
N LYS A 9 -14.79 8.67 4.79
CA LYS A 9 -14.18 7.35 4.89
C LYS A 9 -12.71 7.50 5.30
N THR A 10 -12.43 7.35 6.59
CA THR A 10 -11.08 7.03 7.07
C THR A 10 -10.91 5.51 7.05
N LEU A 11 -10.17 5.02 6.04
CA LEU A 11 -9.70 3.64 6.00
C LEU A 11 -8.49 3.51 6.93
N GLY A 12 -8.56 2.58 7.88
CA GLY A 12 -7.42 2.13 8.69
C GLY A 12 -7.73 2.06 10.18
N CYS A 13 -8.03 0.84 10.66
CA CYS A 13 -8.23 0.44 12.06
C CYS A 13 -9.57 0.68 12.79
N SER A 14 -10.63 1.23 12.18
CA SER A 14 -11.88 1.53 12.92
C SER A 14 -13.02 0.49 12.82
N ASN A 15 -12.95 -0.52 11.93
CA ASN A 15 -14.16 -1.21 11.48
C ASN A 15 -14.39 -2.62 12.03
N ILE A 16 -14.29 -2.81 13.34
CA ILE A 16 -14.75 -4.07 13.96
C ILE A 16 -16.21 -3.97 14.39
N CYS A 17 -16.61 -2.83 14.99
CA CYS A 17 -17.99 -2.49 15.39
C CYS A 17 -18.21 -0.97 15.41
N GLY A 18 -17.98 -0.27 14.29
CA GLY A 18 -18.28 1.16 14.21
C GLY A 18 -19.79 1.39 14.12
N GLU A 19 -20.45 1.68 15.25
CA GLU A 19 -21.87 2.07 15.29
C GLU A 19 -22.00 3.57 15.56
N ILE A 20 -22.49 4.30 14.57
CA ILE A 20 -22.88 5.72 14.73
C ILE A 20 -24.28 5.72 15.34
N VAL A 21 -24.39 6.31 16.53
CA VAL A 21 -25.63 6.31 17.33
C VAL A 21 -26.33 7.66 17.24
N ARG A 22 -27.66 7.65 17.22
CA ARG A 22 -28.46 8.86 17.47
C ARG A 22 -28.23 9.36 18.90
N CYS A 23 -28.33 10.68 19.11
CA CYS A 23 -28.19 11.30 20.43
C CYS A 23 -29.07 10.61 21.48
N GLN A 24 -28.49 10.23 22.61
CA GLN A 24 -29.18 9.58 23.72
C GLN A 24 -29.19 10.49 24.94
N VAL A 25 -30.35 10.70 25.55
CA VAL A 25 -30.50 11.40 26.82
C VAL A 25 -30.23 10.43 27.96
N LEU A 26 -29.33 10.80 28.88
CA LEU A 26 -29.07 10.11 30.13
C LEU A 26 -29.76 10.86 31.26
N ASP A 27 -30.57 10.17 32.05
CA ASP A 27 -31.29 10.72 33.21
C ASP A 27 -31.20 9.76 34.42
N VAL A 28 -31.90 10.09 35.52
CA VAL A 28 -31.92 9.25 36.72
C VAL A 28 -32.49 7.84 36.45
N LYS A 29 -33.39 7.71 35.47
CA LYS A 29 -34.01 6.43 35.10
C LYS A 29 -33.15 5.62 34.13
N GLY A 30 -32.29 6.30 33.36
CA GLY A 30 -31.33 5.72 32.43
C GLY A 30 -29.95 6.35 32.59
N PRO A 31 -29.23 6.08 33.69
CA PRO A 31 -27.94 6.71 34.00
C PRO A 31 -26.80 6.19 33.11
N SER A 32 -27.05 5.12 32.37
CA SER A 32 -26.09 4.46 31.50
C SER A 32 -26.74 4.09 30.18
N TRP A 33 -25.98 4.18 29.11
CA TRP A 33 -26.36 3.68 27.81
C TRP A 33 -25.19 2.96 27.18
N GLY A 34 -25.49 1.92 26.42
CA GLY A 34 -24.50 1.11 25.73
C GLY A 34 -25.17 -0.10 25.10
N PHE A 35 -24.35 -0.94 24.49
CA PHE A 35 -24.80 -2.16 23.84
C PHE A 35 -24.52 -3.35 24.74
N GLU A 36 -25.54 -4.17 24.97
CA GLU A 36 -25.40 -5.42 25.73
C GLU A 36 -24.44 -6.40 25.03
N LYS A 37 -24.35 -6.34 23.70
CA LYS A 37 -23.47 -7.18 22.86
C LYS A 37 -22.89 -6.36 21.71
N LEU A 38 -21.63 -5.91 21.86
CA LEU A 38 -20.90 -5.19 20.80
C LEU A 38 -20.32 -6.13 19.75
N CYS A 39 -19.47 -7.06 20.18
CA CYS A 39 -18.72 -7.93 19.28
C CYS A 39 -18.59 -9.34 19.86
N PRO A 40 -18.72 -10.42 19.05
CA PRO A 40 -18.36 -11.76 19.47
C PRO A 40 -16.88 -11.85 19.88
N LEU A 41 -16.59 -12.56 20.96
CA LEU A 41 -15.22 -12.75 21.47
C LEU A 41 -14.26 -13.27 20.40
N SER A 42 -14.72 -14.17 19.53
CA SER A 42 -13.92 -14.72 18.44
C SER A 42 -13.36 -13.64 17.50
N LYS A 43 -14.15 -12.59 17.22
CA LYS A 43 -13.72 -11.47 16.36
C LYS A 43 -12.70 -10.54 17.01
N LEU A 44 -12.72 -10.42 18.35
CA LEU A 44 -11.73 -9.65 19.09
C LEU A 44 -10.38 -10.38 19.11
N GLN A 45 -10.39 -11.71 19.11
CA GLN A 45 -9.19 -12.55 19.13
C GLN A 45 -8.51 -12.70 17.77
N GLU A 46 -9.28 -12.72 16.66
CA GLU A 46 -8.73 -12.92 15.31
C GLU A 46 -7.95 -11.71 14.76
N ASN A 47 -8.32 -10.48 15.14
CA ASN A 47 -7.89 -9.26 14.44
C ASN A 47 -6.73 -8.51 15.11
N GLY A 48 -6.03 -9.10 16.09
CA GLY A 48 -4.93 -8.43 16.80
C GLY A 48 -5.36 -7.26 17.69
N VAL A 49 -6.66 -7.14 18.00
CA VAL A 49 -7.27 -6.10 18.85
C VAL A 49 -6.86 -6.25 20.32
N LEU A 50 -6.63 -7.49 20.74
CA LEU A 50 -6.19 -7.84 22.08
C LEU A 50 -4.66 -7.83 22.13
N GLU A 51 -4.08 -6.79 22.72
CA GLU A 51 -2.64 -6.73 22.96
C GLU A 51 -2.34 -7.27 24.37
N LYS A 52 -1.74 -8.47 24.45
CA LYS A 52 -1.40 -9.14 25.73
C LYS A 52 -2.63 -9.31 26.64
N ASP A 53 -3.72 -9.86 26.08
CA ASP A 53 -5.00 -10.06 26.78
C ASP A 53 -5.66 -8.77 27.31
N ARG A 54 -5.27 -7.60 26.78
CA ARG A 54 -5.88 -6.29 27.11
C ARG A 54 -6.64 -5.74 25.91
N LEU A 55 -7.87 -5.30 26.18
CA LEU A 55 -8.74 -4.63 25.22
C LEU A 55 -8.81 -3.14 25.55
N ILE A 56 -8.53 -2.29 24.56
CA ILE A 56 -8.67 -0.83 24.68
C ILE A 56 -9.99 -0.44 24.01
N ILE A 57 -10.84 0.30 24.74
CA ILE A 57 -12.12 0.80 24.24
C ILE A 57 -12.05 2.33 24.28
N GLU A 58 -12.15 2.97 23.12
CA GLU A 58 -12.24 4.42 22.99
C GLU A 58 -13.69 4.85 22.84
N VAL A 59 -14.12 5.84 23.60
CA VAL A 59 -15.49 6.37 23.57
C VAL A 59 -15.45 7.86 23.29
N TYR A 60 -16.01 8.26 22.14
CA TYR A 60 -16.13 9.67 21.74
C TYR A 60 -17.52 10.19 22.10
N ILE A 61 -17.61 11.10 23.09
CA ILE A 61 -18.88 11.66 23.56
C ILE A 61 -18.99 13.11 23.10
N ASN A 62 -19.96 13.38 22.21
CA ASN A 62 -20.37 14.74 21.88
C ASN A 62 -21.54 15.14 22.79
N LEU A 63 -21.26 15.93 23.84
CA LEU A 63 -22.26 16.37 24.80
C LEU A 63 -23.12 17.50 24.21
N ILE A 64 -24.43 17.26 24.11
CA ILE A 64 -25.45 18.27 23.78
C ILE A 64 -26.28 18.47 25.06
N GLU A 65 -26.05 19.58 25.76
CA GLU A 65 -26.71 20.07 27.00
C GLU A 65 -27.32 19.05 27.97
N ALA A 66 -26.76 18.97 29.18
CA ALA A 66 -27.43 18.38 30.33
C ALA A 66 -28.47 19.38 30.88
N VAL A 67 -29.75 19.07 30.72
CA VAL A 67 -30.86 19.85 31.29
C VAL A 67 -31.30 19.16 32.59
N ASP A 68 -31.13 19.83 33.72
CA ASP A 68 -31.78 19.40 34.97
C ASP A 68 -33.29 19.51 34.76
N GLY A 69 -33.97 18.38 34.86
CA GLY A 69 -35.38 18.27 34.55
C GLY A 69 -36.25 19.01 35.56
N GLU A 70 -36.49 20.31 35.31
CA GLU A 70 -37.69 20.99 35.76
C GLU A 70 -38.36 21.69 34.57
N SER A 71 -39.50 21.12 34.18
CA SER A 71 -40.41 21.64 33.17
C SER A 71 -41.19 22.82 33.74
N GLY A 72 -41.15 23.94 33.02
CA GLY A 72 -42.11 25.03 33.13
C GLY A 72 -41.97 25.94 31.92
N ASP A 73 -43.03 26.09 31.12
CA ASP A 73 -43.10 27.03 30.00
C ASP A 73 -42.57 28.41 30.39
N VAL A 74 -41.42 28.82 29.87
CA VAL A 74 -40.95 30.20 29.97
C VAL A 74 -40.34 30.65 28.65
N SER A 75 -40.97 31.68 28.08
CA SER A 75 -40.50 32.46 26.95
C SER A 75 -38.98 32.70 26.99
N GLY A 76 -38.30 32.44 25.87
CA GLY A 76 -36.86 32.57 25.68
C GLY A 76 -36.23 33.84 26.25
N LYS A 77 -35.80 33.75 27.50
CA LYS A 77 -34.73 34.55 28.09
C LYS A 77 -33.70 33.53 28.54
N GLU A 78 -32.57 33.47 27.85
CA GLU A 78 -31.41 32.72 28.32
C GLU A 78 -31.15 33.12 29.79
N GLU A 79 -31.43 32.20 30.71
CA GLU A 79 -31.17 32.45 32.11
C GLU A 79 -29.66 32.51 32.31
N THR A 80 -29.21 33.66 32.80
CA THR A 80 -27.82 33.86 33.19
C THR A 80 -27.73 33.72 34.70
N MET A 81 -26.80 32.88 35.15
CA MET A 81 -26.48 32.70 36.56
C MET A 81 -25.16 33.38 36.91
N ASP A 82 -25.07 33.93 38.11
CA ASP A 82 -23.81 34.49 38.63
C ASP A 82 -22.99 33.40 39.32
N ILE A 83 -21.76 33.17 38.85
CA ILE A 83 -20.80 32.23 39.42
C ILE A 83 -19.52 33.00 39.71
N ASN A 84 -19.09 33.07 40.97
CA ASN A 84 -17.87 33.81 41.36
C ASN A 84 -17.82 35.26 40.83
N GLY A 85 -18.98 35.91 40.67
CA GLY A 85 -19.10 37.28 40.16
C GLY A 85 -19.00 37.40 38.63
N PHE A 86 -19.16 36.29 37.90
CA PHE A 86 -19.34 36.21 36.44
C PHE A 86 -20.77 35.81 36.08
N LYS A 87 -21.42 36.56 35.20
CA LYS A 87 -22.69 36.14 34.59
C LYS A 87 -22.43 35.16 33.45
N VAL A 88 -22.97 33.96 33.57
CA VAL A 88 -22.77 32.82 32.66
C VAL A 88 -24.12 32.22 32.28
N LEU A 89 -24.27 31.74 31.05
CA LEU A 89 -25.48 31.04 30.61
C LEU A 89 -25.70 29.75 31.41
N ALA A 90 -26.96 29.41 31.71
CA ALA A 90 -27.33 28.19 32.43
C ALA A 90 -26.64 26.94 31.87
N SER A 91 -26.56 26.82 30.54
CA SER A 91 -25.91 25.72 29.82
C SER A 91 -24.41 25.55 30.07
N GLN A 92 -23.75 26.62 30.50
CA GLN A 92 -22.32 26.68 30.74
C GLN A 92 -21.97 26.59 32.23
N VAL A 93 -22.96 26.70 33.13
CA VAL A 93 -22.76 26.74 34.60
C VAL A 93 -21.92 25.57 35.10
N THR A 94 -22.22 24.36 34.63
CA THR A 94 -21.52 23.14 35.05
C THR A 94 -20.03 23.19 34.69
N LEU A 95 -19.72 23.61 33.47
CA LEU A 95 -18.33 23.75 33.01
C LEU A 95 -17.61 24.82 33.85
N VAL A 96 -18.23 25.97 34.08
CA VAL A 96 -17.62 27.06 34.86
C VAL A 96 -17.38 26.65 36.31
N ARG A 97 -18.33 25.96 36.95
CA ARG A 97 -18.12 25.41 38.30
C ARG A 97 -16.94 24.44 38.35
N LYS A 98 -16.81 23.58 37.34
CA LYS A 98 -15.69 22.64 37.23
C LYS A 98 -14.35 23.37 37.11
N ILE A 99 -14.27 24.40 36.27
CA ILE A 99 -13.05 25.22 36.11
C ILE A 99 -12.62 25.80 37.47
N PHE A 100 -13.52 26.45 38.20
CA PHE A 100 -13.16 27.05 39.50
C PHE A 100 -12.95 26.04 40.62
N ALA A 101 -13.46 24.82 40.50
CA ALA A 101 -13.19 23.74 41.44
C ALA A 101 -11.77 23.14 41.23
N GLU A 102 -11.38 22.93 39.98
CA GLU A 102 -10.07 22.37 39.62
C GLU A 102 -8.96 23.44 39.65
N HIS A 103 -9.30 24.67 39.28
CA HIS A 103 -8.38 25.81 39.13
C HIS A 103 -8.97 27.07 39.81
N PRO A 104 -9.05 27.10 41.15
CA PRO A 104 -9.70 28.18 41.89
C PRO A 104 -9.03 29.55 41.69
N ASP A 105 -7.76 29.59 41.32
CA ASP A 105 -6.98 30.81 41.11
C ASP A 105 -7.11 31.42 39.70
N THR A 106 -7.86 30.75 38.80
CA THR A 106 -8.05 31.10 37.38
C THR A 106 -8.30 32.58 37.12
N ALA A 107 -9.12 33.25 37.95
CA ALA A 107 -9.50 34.65 37.73
C ALA A 107 -9.12 35.59 38.89
N VAL A 108 -8.20 35.17 39.78
CA VAL A 108 -7.84 35.96 40.98
C VAL A 108 -7.21 37.31 40.63
N GLY A 109 -6.49 37.40 39.50
CA GLY A 109 -5.85 38.63 39.05
C GLY A 109 -6.77 39.59 38.27
N LEU A 110 -8.01 39.18 37.96
CA LEU A 110 -8.92 39.97 37.14
C LEU A 110 -9.43 41.20 37.90
N LYS A 111 -9.01 42.40 37.47
CA LYS A 111 -9.36 43.67 38.13
C LYS A 111 -10.62 44.34 37.60
N SER A 112 -11.20 43.82 36.53
CA SER A 112 -12.33 44.43 35.84
C SER A 112 -13.60 44.44 36.70
N LYS A 113 -14.19 45.63 36.92
CA LYS A 113 -15.49 45.78 37.62
C LYS A 113 -16.69 45.73 36.66
N ASN A 114 -16.46 45.91 35.36
CA ASN A 114 -17.51 45.90 34.34
C ASN A 114 -18.01 44.47 34.09
N GLN A 115 -19.27 44.22 34.40
CA GLN A 115 -19.90 42.91 34.24
C GLN A 115 -19.95 42.42 32.79
N VAL A 116 -20.17 43.32 31.83
CA VAL A 116 -20.20 42.97 30.40
C VAL A 116 -18.84 42.44 29.96
N LEU A 117 -17.75 43.06 30.42
CA LEU A 117 -16.39 42.61 30.12
C LEU A 117 -16.09 41.26 30.78
N LYS A 118 -16.47 41.07 32.05
CA LYS A 118 -16.30 39.78 32.74
C LYS A 118 -16.98 38.63 31.98
N THR A 119 -18.20 38.84 31.54
CA THR A 119 -18.93 37.85 30.73
C THR A 119 -18.25 37.59 29.39
N ALA A 120 -17.79 38.63 28.70
CA ALA A 120 -17.06 38.46 27.44
C ALA A 120 -15.77 37.63 27.62
N TYR A 121 -14.95 37.94 28.63
CA TYR A 121 -13.75 37.15 28.93
C TYR A 121 -14.08 35.70 29.32
N MET A 122 -15.14 35.49 30.09
CA MET A 122 -15.56 34.14 30.46
C MET A 122 -16.01 33.34 29.23
N ASN A 123 -16.70 33.96 28.27
CA ASN A 123 -17.09 33.31 27.02
C ASN A 123 -15.87 32.92 26.17
N VAL A 124 -14.84 33.78 26.12
CA VAL A 124 -13.57 33.46 25.44
C VAL A 124 -12.89 32.27 26.14
N LEU A 125 -12.82 32.27 27.48
CA LEU A 125 -12.24 31.17 28.24
C LEU A 125 -12.99 29.84 28.02
N ILE A 126 -14.32 29.87 28.01
CA ILE A 126 -15.15 28.70 27.71
C ILE A 126 -14.89 28.22 26.27
N GLY A 127 -14.81 29.14 25.30
CA GLY A 127 -14.51 28.84 23.91
C GLY A 127 -13.13 28.17 23.73
N LEU A 128 -12.11 28.67 24.42
CA LEU A 128 -10.77 28.07 24.45
C LEU A 128 -10.80 26.64 24.99
N ILE A 129 -11.45 26.43 26.13
CA ILE A 129 -11.55 25.11 26.76
C ILE A 129 -12.27 24.12 25.83
N ASN A 130 -13.38 24.53 25.22
CA ASN A 130 -14.11 23.70 24.28
C ASN A 130 -13.27 23.39 23.04
N THR A 131 -12.46 24.34 22.56
CA THR A 131 -11.55 24.12 21.45
C THR A 131 -10.49 23.09 21.82
N LEU A 132 -9.78 23.28 22.94
CA LEU A 132 -8.70 22.38 23.39
C LEU A 132 -9.18 21.02 23.91
N ASN A 133 -10.47 20.86 24.19
CA ASN A 133 -11.07 19.58 24.54
C ASN A 133 -11.42 18.72 23.32
N LYS A 134 -11.35 19.27 22.10
CA LYS A 134 -11.50 18.47 20.88
C LYS A 134 -10.35 17.46 20.79
N PRO A 135 -10.51 16.35 20.05
CA PRO A 135 -9.39 15.46 19.73
C PRO A 135 -8.24 16.21 19.03
N SER A 136 -6.98 15.84 19.30
CA SER A 136 -5.77 16.47 18.75
C SER A 136 -5.78 16.54 17.21
N HIS A 137 -6.20 15.46 16.55
CA HIS A 137 -6.30 15.37 15.09
C HIS A 137 -7.30 16.35 14.46
N ASN A 138 -8.26 16.87 15.22
CA ASN A 138 -9.27 17.81 14.72
C ASN A 138 -8.84 19.28 14.81
N HIS A 139 -7.64 19.55 15.35
CA HIS A 139 -7.13 20.90 15.47
C HIS A 139 -6.37 21.32 14.22
N SER A 140 -6.80 22.42 13.61
CA SER A 140 -5.99 23.10 12.60
C SER A 140 -4.86 23.93 13.24
N GLU A 141 -3.79 24.20 12.49
CA GLU A 141 -2.70 25.07 12.94
C GLU A 141 -3.19 26.49 13.24
N THR A 142 -4.14 26.96 12.46
CA THR A 142 -4.81 28.25 12.63
C THR A 142 -5.65 28.31 13.89
N GLU A 143 -6.30 27.21 14.30
CA GLU A 143 -7.04 27.16 15.57
C GLU A 143 -6.11 27.17 16.77
N LEU A 144 -5.00 26.41 16.72
CA LEU A 144 -4.02 26.38 17.82
C LEU A 144 -3.31 27.72 18.00
N THR A 145 -2.95 28.39 16.90
CA THR A 145 -2.36 29.73 16.94
C THR A 145 -3.36 30.77 17.47
N LYS A 146 -4.63 30.72 17.03
CA LYS A 146 -5.70 31.57 17.58
C LYS A 146 -5.90 31.35 19.07
N ALA A 147 -5.92 30.08 19.50
CA ALA A 147 -6.06 29.73 20.90
C ALA A 147 -4.90 30.25 21.74
N GLY A 148 -3.67 30.19 21.22
CA GLY A 148 -2.49 30.79 21.87
C GLY A 148 -2.61 32.31 22.03
N SER A 149 -3.11 33.01 21.02
CA SER A 149 -3.35 34.46 21.08
C SER A 149 -4.43 34.82 22.10
N GLU A 150 -5.59 34.16 22.04
CA GLU A 150 -6.70 34.39 22.99
C GLU A 150 -6.29 34.08 24.44
N LEU A 151 -5.48 33.05 24.65
CA LEU A 151 -4.95 32.72 25.98
C LEU A 151 -4.03 33.83 26.49
N SER A 152 -3.16 34.37 25.63
CA SER A 152 -2.25 35.46 25.98
C SER A 152 -3.03 36.73 26.36
N GLU A 153 -4.09 37.07 25.61
CA GLU A 153 -4.97 38.20 25.92
C GLU A 153 -5.67 38.04 27.28
N LEU A 154 -6.12 36.82 27.61
CA LEU A 154 -6.75 36.54 28.91
C LEU A 154 -5.76 36.68 30.07
N GLU A 155 -4.50 36.29 29.89
CA GLU A 155 -3.48 36.49 30.91
C GLU A 155 -3.13 37.96 31.13
N GLU A 156 -3.05 38.75 30.06
CA GLU A 156 -2.81 40.20 30.16
C GLU A 156 -3.87 40.90 31.00
N VAL A 157 -5.12 40.44 30.94
CA VAL A 157 -6.22 40.99 31.75
C VAL A 157 -6.30 40.41 33.16
N GLY A 158 -5.40 39.47 33.50
CA GLY A 158 -5.19 38.97 34.85
C GLY A 158 -5.75 37.57 35.14
N PHE A 159 -6.09 36.78 34.12
CA PHE A 159 -6.33 35.35 34.32
C PHE A 159 -5.02 34.60 34.55
N LYS A 160 -5.06 33.56 35.38
CA LYS A 160 -3.96 32.62 35.58
C LYS A 160 -4.29 31.31 34.88
N LEU A 161 -3.73 31.10 33.70
CA LEU A 161 -4.10 30.01 32.79
C LEU A 161 -2.94 29.05 32.49
N ASP A 162 -2.01 28.87 33.44
CA ASP A 162 -0.86 27.98 33.29
C ASP A 162 -1.25 26.52 32.94
N TRP A 163 -2.39 26.08 33.47
CA TRP A 163 -2.96 24.77 33.18
C TRP A 163 -3.45 24.64 31.72
N LEU A 164 -4.01 25.71 31.15
CA LEU A 164 -4.40 25.74 29.73
C LEU A 164 -3.19 25.85 28.81
N LYS A 165 -2.14 26.57 29.21
CA LYS A 165 -0.87 26.61 28.45
C LYS A 165 -0.30 25.22 28.31
N SER A 166 -0.20 24.49 29.42
CA SER A 166 0.33 23.14 29.43
C SER A 166 -0.51 22.21 28.54
N LYS A 167 -1.84 22.36 28.57
CA LYS A 167 -2.75 21.61 27.70
C LYS A 167 -2.60 21.97 26.21
N LEU A 168 -2.43 23.26 25.88
CA LEU A 168 -2.21 23.72 24.50
C LEU A 168 -0.90 23.15 23.93
N GLU A 169 0.17 23.12 24.71
CA GLU A 169 1.44 22.52 24.32
C GLU A 169 1.32 21.01 24.11
N GLU A 170 0.61 20.30 24.99
CA GLU A 170 0.33 18.88 24.86
C GLU A 170 -0.43 18.56 23.56
N VAL A 171 -1.53 19.26 23.29
CA VAL A 171 -2.33 19.07 22.07
C VAL A 171 -1.50 19.37 20.82
N SER A 172 -0.69 20.43 20.86
CA SER A 172 0.20 20.81 19.75
C SER A 172 1.28 19.76 19.48
N LEU A 173 1.80 19.12 20.53
CA LEU A 173 2.80 18.06 20.42
C LEU A 173 2.17 16.75 19.91
N GLU A 174 0.99 16.39 20.39
CA GLU A 174 0.27 15.17 19.99
C GLU A 174 -0.06 15.20 18.49
N ARG A 175 -0.59 16.34 18.00
CA ARG A 175 -0.85 16.55 16.55
C ARG A 175 0.42 16.34 15.71
N LYS A 176 1.56 16.89 16.14
CA LYS A 176 2.84 16.73 15.42
C LYS A 176 3.29 15.27 15.35
N LYS A 177 3.02 14.47 16.38
CA LYS A 177 3.35 13.02 16.34
C LYS A 177 2.47 12.31 15.32
N GLU A 178 1.17 12.60 15.27
CA GLU A 178 0.24 12.01 14.32
C GLU A 178 0.66 12.30 12.86
N ASP A 179 1.09 13.52 12.54
CA ASP A 179 1.60 13.86 11.20
C ASP A 179 2.84 13.03 10.83
N VAL A 180 3.77 12.82 11.77
CA VAL A 180 4.98 12.01 11.54
C VAL A 180 4.63 10.53 11.37
N TYR A 181 3.75 9.99 12.20
CA TYR A 181 3.28 8.62 12.08
C TYR A 181 2.47 8.40 10.80
N GLY A 182 1.58 9.33 10.44
CA GLY A 182 0.82 9.31 9.20
C GLY A 182 1.73 9.28 7.97
N ASN A 183 2.72 10.17 7.92
CA ASN A 183 3.72 10.16 6.85
C ASN A 183 4.52 8.85 6.79
N LYS A 184 4.86 8.27 7.94
CA LYS A 184 5.58 7.00 8.01
C LYS A 184 4.72 5.82 7.55
N VAL A 185 3.42 5.82 7.85
CA VAL A 185 2.45 4.84 7.36
C VAL A 185 2.34 4.93 5.84
N ILE A 186 2.18 6.13 5.27
CA ILE A 186 2.14 6.35 3.81
C ILE A 186 3.40 5.81 3.13
N GLN A 187 4.58 6.11 3.68
CA GLN A 187 5.85 5.58 3.17
C GLN A 187 5.93 4.04 3.24
N LEU A 188 5.43 3.44 4.33
CA LEU A 188 5.39 1.99 4.49
C LEU A 188 4.40 1.35 3.49
N GLU A 189 3.23 1.95 3.28
CA GLU A 189 2.24 1.50 2.29
C GLU A 189 2.82 1.51 0.88
N GLU A 190 3.56 2.56 0.51
CA GLU A 190 4.22 2.62 -0.79
C GLU A 190 5.32 1.55 -0.94
N ARG A 191 6.11 1.32 0.12
CA ARG A 191 7.09 0.23 0.15
C ARG A 191 6.44 -1.15 0.02
N VAL A 192 5.32 -1.40 0.70
CA VAL A 192 4.56 -2.65 0.59
C VAL A 192 4.05 -2.85 -0.83
N LYS A 193 3.47 -1.82 -1.44
CA LYS A 193 2.99 -1.87 -2.83
C LYS A 193 4.12 -2.20 -3.82
N ASN A 194 5.30 -1.63 -3.63
CA ASN A 194 6.48 -1.93 -4.45
C ASN A 194 6.96 -3.38 -4.26
N LEU A 195 6.95 -3.89 -3.02
CA LEU A 195 7.28 -5.28 -2.72
C LEU A 195 6.29 -6.26 -3.37
N GLU A 196 4.99 -6.01 -3.29
CA GLU A 196 3.96 -6.82 -3.94
C GLU A 196 4.14 -6.89 -5.46
N GLN A 197 4.50 -5.77 -6.11
CA GLN A 197 4.81 -5.75 -7.53
C GLN A 197 6.04 -6.59 -7.88
N MET A 198 7.09 -6.53 -7.07
CA MET A 198 8.28 -7.34 -7.26
C MET A 198 8.01 -8.83 -7.05
N GLU A 199 7.24 -9.18 -6.02
CA GLU A 199 6.81 -10.56 -5.76
C GLU A 199 6.04 -11.13 -6.96
N ASN A 200 5.08 -10.37 -7.49
CA ASN A 200 4.32 -10.75 -8.68
C ASN A 200 5.19 -10.88 -9.93
N LYS A 201 6.19 -10.00 -10.11
CA LYS A 201 7.18 -10.11 -11.19
C LYS A 201 8.03 -11.37 -11.04
N MET A 202 8.47 -11.68 -9.82
CA MET A 202 9.28 -12.86 -9.54
C MET A 202 8.49 -14.16 -9.72
N LYS A 203 7.24 -14.22 -9.23
CA LYS A 203 6.32 -15.35 -9.47
C LYS A 203 6.15 -15.64 -10.97
N ARG A 204 5.94 -14.61 -11.79
CA ARG A 204 5.86 -14.77 -13.26
C ARG A 204 7.13 -15.37 -13.86
N LYS A 205 8.30 -14.82 -13.50
CA LYS A 205 9.60 -15.34 -13.95
C LYS A 205 9.85 -16.78 -13.53
N ILE A 206 9.44 -17.16 -12.31
CA ILE A 206 9.56 -18.53 -11.84
C ILE A 206 8.73 -19.48 -12.70
N VAL A 207 7.46 -19.13 -12.97
CA VAL A 207 6.57 -19.93 -13.83
C VAL A 207 7.15 -20.09 -15.23
N GLU A 208 7.66 -19.00 -15.82
CA GLU A 208 8.32 -19.00 -17.12
C GLU A 208 9.54 -19.94 -17.15
N CYS A 209 10.42 -19.83 -16.16
CA CYS A 209 11.61 -20.68 -16.04
C CYS A 209 11.25 -22.17 -15.85
N PHE A 210 10.16 -22.48 -15.13
CA PHE A 210 9.65 -23.85 -15.01
C PHE A 210 9.13 -24.40 -16.35
N LEU A 211 8.46 -23.57 -17.16
CA LEU A 211 7.97 -23.95 -18.48
C LEU A 211 9.12 -24.21 -19.46
N GLU A 212 10.12 -23.34 -19.49
CA GLU A 212 11.32 -23.51 -20.31
C GLU A 212 12.07 -24.80 -19.95
N ARG A 213 12.26 -25.08 -18.66
CA ARG A 213 12.91 -26.31 -18.20
C ARG A 213 12.12 -27.57 -18.57
N LYS A 214 10.79 -27.52 -18.64
CA LYS A 214 9.97 -28.65 -19.12
C LYS A 214 10.18 -28.90 -20.61
N LYS A 215 10.20 -27.85 -21.44
CA LYS A 215 10.47 -27.96 -22.89
C LYS A 215 11.85 -28.56 -23.15
N ALA A 216 12.88 -28.06 -22.47
CA ALA A 216 14.23 -28.57 -22.62
C ALA A 216 14.39 -30.06 -22.26
N LYS A 217 13.62 -30.56 -21.27
CA LYS A 217 13.61 -31.99 -20.93
C LYS A 217 12.92 -32.85 -21.99
N ASP A 218 11.82 -32.36 -22.56
CA ASP A 218 11.13 -33.04 -23.65
C ASP A 218 12.03 -33.14 -24.89
N ASP A 219 12.66 -32.03 -25.28
CA ASP A 219 13.61 -31.98 -26.40
C ASP A 219 14.82 -32.90 -26.17
N GLY A 220 15.37 -32.93 -24.95
CA GLY A 220 16.47 -33.83 -24.59
C GLY A 220 16.11 -35.31 -24.73
N SER A 221 14.91 -35.71 -24.30
CA SER A 221 14.44 -37.10 -24.45
C SER A 221 14.25 -37.52 -25.91
N ARG A 222 13.83 -36.58 -26.77
CA ARG A 222 13.68 -36.79 -28.22
C ARG A 222 15.03 -36.93 -28.91
N VAL A 223 16.02 -36.12 -28.52
CA VAL A 223 17.39 -36.21 -29.04
C VAL A 223 18.01 -37.57 -28.70
N GLN A 224 17.87 -38.03 -27.46
CA GLN A 224 18.39 -39.34 -27.05
C GLN A 224 17.75 -40.49 -27.86
N THR A 225 16.42 -40.43 -28.06
CA THR A 225 15.71 -41.41 -28.91
C THR A 225 16.19 -41.37 -30.36
N LEU A 226 16.46 -40.18 -30.90
CA LEU A 226 16.99 -40.03 -32.25
C LEU A 226 18.43 -40.55 -32.36
N GLU A 227 19.26 -40.32 -31.35
CA GLU A 227 20.64 -40.79 -31.28
C GLU A 227 20.72 -42.33 -31.29
N GLU A 228 19.86 -43.00 -30.50
CA GLU A 228 19.74 -44.47 -30.53
C GLU A 228 19.34 -45.00 -31.92
N ARG A 229 18.39 -44.33 -32.60
CA ARG A 229 17.95 -44.70 -33.95
C ARG A 229 19.02 -44.47 -35.00
N VAL A 230 19.80 -43.38 -34.90
CA VAL A 230 20.93 -43.10 -35.79
C VAL A 230 22.00 -44.17 -35.64
N ASN A 231 22.38 -44.53 -34.40
CA ASN A 231 23.34 -45.60 -34.14
C ASN A 231 22.89 -46.96 -34.69
N TYR A 232 21.60 -47.30 -34.56
CA TYR A 232 21.03 -48.50 -35.16
C TYR A 232 21.12 -48.48 -36.69
N LEU A 233 20.80 -47.35 -37.33
CA LEU A 233 20.86 -47.21 -38.78
C LEU A 233 22.30 -47.29 -39.31
N GLU A 234 23.27 -46.71 -38.62
CA GLU A 234 24.70 -46.84 -38.96
C GLU A 234 25.17 -48.30 -38.90
N ALA A 235 24.70 -49.08 -37.91
CA ALA A 235 24.99 -50.50 -37.81
C ALA A 235 24.37 -51.30 -38.96
N VAL A 236 23.14 -50.96 -39.37
CA VAL A 236 22.47 -51.59 -40.53
C VAL A 236 23.17 -51.22 -41.84
N ASP A 237 23.57 -49.97 -42.03
CA ASP A 237 24.34 -49.53 -43.20
C ASP A 237 25.67 -50.29 -43.28
N SER A 238 26.41 -50.35 -42.17
CA SER A 238 27.68 -51.07 -42.07
C SER A 238 27.51 -52.57 -42.40
N ARG A 239 26.43 -53.20 -41.91
CA ARG A 239 26.10 -54.59 -42.22
C ARG A 239 25.74 -54.79 -43.68
N SER A 240 24.94 -53.89 -44.26
CA SER A 240 24.57 -53.94 -45.68
C SER A 240 25.78 -53.78 -46.60
N ARG A 241 26.74 -52.91 -46.23
CA ARG A 241 28.02 -52.75 -46.94
C ARG A 241 28.85 -54.02 -46.89
N LEU A 242 28.92 -54.68 -45.73
CA LEU A 242 29.59 -55.98 -45.58
C LEU A 242 28.92 -57.09 -46.40
N ASP A 243 27.59 -57.14 -46.43
CA ASP A 243 26.83 -58.11 -47.22
C ASP A 243 27.06 -57.90 -48.73
N CYS A 244 27.09 -56.65 -49.20
CA CYS A 244 27.46 -56.30 -50.58
C CYS A 244 28.88 -56.74 -50.94
N LEU A 245 29.87 -56.50 -50.07
CA LEU A 245 31.25 -56.95 -50.26
C LEU A 245 31.35 -58.48 -50.26
N THR A 246 30.58 -59.15 -49.39
CA THR A 246 30.54 -60.61 -49.28
C THR A 246 29.91 -61.24 -50.52
N LEU A 247 28.80 -60.69 -51.04
CA LEU A 247 28.21 -61.12 -52.31
C LEU A 247 29.19 -60.95 -53.47
N LYS A 248 29.94 -59.84 -53.51
CA LYS A 248 30.99 -59.58 -54.50
C LYS A 248 32.15 -60.59 -54.41
N SER A 249 32.44 -61.10 -53.22
CA SER A 249 33.46 -62.15 -53.00
C SER A 249 32.97 -63.57 -53.30
N LYS A 250 31.67 -63.85 -53.09
CA LYS A 250 31.03 -65.16 -53.36
C LYS A 250 30.68 -65.35 -54.83
N SER A 251 30.53 -64.27 -55.62
CA SER A 251 30.35 -64.34 -57.08
C SER A 251 31.67 -64.65 -57.82
N GLY A 252 32.41 -65.65 -57.34
CA GLY A 252 33.69 -66.08 -57.91
C GLY A 252 33.63 -66.18 -59.43
N GLY A 253 34.42 -65.32 -60.09
CA GLY A 253 34.84 -65.43 -61.50
C GLY A 253 33.74 -65.74 -62.52
N VAL A 254 32.96 -64.74 -62.93
CA VAL A 254 32.30 -64.76 -64.25
C VAL A 254 32.80 -63.57 -65.07
N SER A 255 33.80 -63.87 -65.91
CA SER A 255 34.31 -63.16 -67.08
C SER A 255 34.48 -61.63 -67.01
N LEU A 256 35.64 -61.24 -66.52
CA LEU A 256 36.32 -59.97 -66.79
C LEU A 256 36.84 -59.92 -68.25
N GLU A 257 35.96 -60.04 -69.26
CA GLU A 257 36.32 -59.87 -70.69
C GLU A 257 35.23 -59.15 -71.51
N LYS A 258 34.19 -58.60 -70.89
CA LYS A 258 33.12 -57.87 -71.61
C LYS A 258 32.72 -56.51 -71.03
N MET A 259 33.53 -55.91 -70.16
CA MET A 259 33.34 -54.53 -69.71
C MET A 259 34.43 -53.59 -70.24
N LYS A 260 34.58 -53.58 -71.57
CA LYS A 260 35.27 -52.51 -72.30
C LYS A 260 34.26 -51.68 -73.09
N LYS A 261 33.19 -51.26 -72.41
CA LYS A 261 32.34 -50.11 -72.70
C LYS A 261 31.77 -49.64 -71.37
N VAL A 262 32.46 -48.71 -70.71
CA VAL A 262 31.75 -47.76 -69.85
C VAL A 262 30.96 -46.92 -70.86
N ASP A 263 29.64 -47.03 -70.82
CA ASP A 263 28.80 -46.22 -71.70
C ASP A 263 29.05 -44.75 -71.36
N ASP A 264 29.26 -43.90 -72.38
CA ASP A 264 29.48 -42.45 -72.26
C ASP A 264 28.44 -41.76 -71.36
N ALA A 265 27.26 -42.37 -71.18
CA ALA A 265 26.21 -41.92 -70.28
C ALA A 265 26.64 -41.84 -68.81
N ASP A 266 27.43 -42.78 -68.29
CA ASP A 266 27.86 -42.78 -66.88
C ASP A 266 29.00 -41.76 -66.66
N ALA A 267 29.87 -41.55 -67.65
CA ALA A 267 30.87 -40.50 -67.61
C ALA A 267 30.22 -39.09 -67.59
N SER A 268 29.21 -38.85 -68.43
CA SER A 268 28.43 -37.61 -68.40
C SER A 268 27.68 -37.40 -67.08
N ARG A 269 27.16 -38.47 -66.45
CA ARG A 269 26.47 -38.36 -65.16
C ARG A 269 27.41 -37.97 -64.03
N VAL A 270 28.64 -38.47 -64.02
CA VAL A 270 29.66 -38.10 -63.03
C VAL A 270 30.10 -36.65 -63.24
N GLN A 271 30.30 -36.23 -64.48
CA GLN A 271 30.63 -34.83 -64.80
C GLN A 271 29.53 -33.86 -64.37
N GLN A 272 28.26 -34.21 -64.61
CA GLN A 272 27.11 -33.43 -64.16
C GLN A 272 27.05 -33.32 -62.63
N LEU A 273 27.40 -34.38 -61.91
CA LEU A 273 27.44 -34.37 -60.44
C LEU A 273 28.58 -33.51 -59.89
N GLU A 274 29.76 -33.54 -60.52
CA GLU A 274 30.88 -32.65 -60.17
C GLU A 274 30.53 -31.17 -60.39
N GLU A 275 29.88 -30.85 -61.51
CA GLU A 275 29.46 -29.49 -61.83
C GLU A 275 28.38 -28.99 -60.87
N ASN A 276 27.42 -29.85 -60.52
CA ASN A 276 26.40 -29.55 -59.51
C ASN A 276 26.99 -29.33 -58.12
N LEU A 277 28.00 -30.09 -57.71
CA LEU A 277 28.70 -29.90 -56.44
C LEU A 277 29.41 -28.55 -56.38
N LYS A 278 30.05 -28.16 -57.49
CA LYS A 278 30.77 -26.87 -57.59
C LYS A 278 29.81 -25.67 -57.48
N ASN A 279 28.65 -25.77 -58.13
CA ASN A 279 27.59 -24.76 -58.00
C ASN A 279 27.03 -24.69 -56.57
N LEU A 280 26.87 -25.84 -55.90
CA LEU A 280 26.37 -25.87 -54.52
C LEU A 280 27.39 -25.25 -53.54
N GLU A 281 28.68 -25.49 -53.75
CA GLU A 281 29.78 -24.91 -52.98
C GLU A 281 29.83 -23.38 -53.12
N GLU A 282 29.56 -22.86 -54.33
CA GLU A 282 29.44 -21.42 -54.59
C GLU A 282 28.22 -20.82 -53.85
N ILE A 283 27.05 -21.45 -53.91
CA ILE A 283 25.85 -20.99 -53.20
C ILE A 283 26.06 -20.97 -51.68
N VAL A 284 26.70 -22.01 -51.12
CA VAL A 284 27.01 -22.06 -49.69
C VAL A 284 27.98 -20.94 -49.30
N SER A 285 28.95 -20.62 -50.15
CA SER A 285 29.88 -19.50 -49.93
C SER A 285 29.15 -18.14 -49.95
N ASP A 286 28.23 -17.93 -50.88
CA ASP A 286 27.46 -16.68 -50.98
C ASP A 286 26.47 -16.50 -49.80
N LEU A 287 25.84 -17.59 -49.35
CA LEU A 287 25.00 -17.60 -48.14
C LEU A 287 25.80 -17.34 -46.87
N LYS A 288 27.05 -17.82 -46.79
CA LYS A 288 27.96 -17.56 -45.67
C LYS A 288 28.25 -16.06 -45.55
N VAL A 289 28.58 -15.40 -46.66
CA VAL A 289 28.83 -13.95 -46.71
C VAL A 289 27.59 -13.16 -46.30
N LYS A 290 26.40 -13.53 -46.80
CA LYS A 290 25.13 -12.89 -46.41
C LYS A 290 24.78 -13.04 -44.92
N LEU A 291 25.14 -14.17 -44.32
CA LEU A 291 24.96 -14.39 -42.88
C LEU A 291 25.87 -13.49 -42.04
N ASP A 292 27.11 -13.28 -42.49
CA ASP A 292 28.07 -12.42 -41.80
C ASP A 292 27.70 -10.92 -41.95
N GLU A 293 27.20 -10.48 -43.12
CA GLU A 293 26.64 -9.13 -43.31
C GLU A 293 25.36 -8.87 -42.47
N GLY A 294 24.57 -9.91 -42.21
CA GLY A 294 23.34 -9.83 -41.40
C GLY A 294 23.60 -9.63 -39.90
N LYS A 295 24.78 -10.03 -39.40
CA LYS A 295 25.16 -9.86 -37.98
C LYS A 295 25.60 -8.43 -37.64
N GLU A 296 26.09 -7.65 -38.60
CA GLU A 296 26.54 -6.26 -38.35
C GLU A 296 25.41 -5.23 -38.40
N LYS A 297 24.25 -5.53 -39.02
CA LYS A 297 23.12 -4.60 -39.15
C LYS A 297 22.10 -4.65 -38.00
N THR A 298 22.23 -5.55 -37.03
CA THR A 298 21.32 -5.60 -35.85
C THR A 298 21.93 -5.00 -34.58
N SER A 299 23.03 -4.24 -34.69
CA SER A 299 23.65 -3.53 -33.57
C SER A 299 23.46 -2.02 -33.69
N CYS A 300 22.23 -1.53 -33.53
CA CYS A 300 21.94 -0.16 -33.12
C CYS A 300 21.10 -0.19 -31.84
N ASP A 301 21.84 -0.20 -30.73
CA ASP A 301 21.76 0.73 -29.59
C ASP A 301 20.40 1.37 -29.23
N GLY A 302 20.05 1.28 -27.94
CA GLY A 302 18.87 1.98 -27.42
C GLY A 302 18.35 1.53 -26.06
N PHE A 303 19.21 1.34 -25.05
CA PHE A 303 18.76 1.45 -23.65
C PHE A 303 19.75 2.29 -22.84
N LEU A 304 19.31 3.53 -22.58
CA LEU A 304 19.90 4.47 -21.63
C LEU A 304 19.91 3.85 -20.23
N LEU A 305 21.09 3.69 -19.65
CA LEU A 305 21.27 3.60 -18.21
C LEU A 305 21.41 5.03 -17.67
N VAL A 306 20.33 5.54 -17.08
CA VAL A 306 20.43 6.60 -16.08
C VAL A 306 20.74 5.90 -14.76
N GLY A 307 21.98 6.06 -14.30
CA GLY A 307 22.38 5.82 -12.93
C GLY A 307 22.64 7.17 -12.29
N ASP A 308 21.75 7.58 -11.39
CA ASP A 308 22.05 8.59 -10.39
C ASP A 308 22.90 7.93 -9.30
N ASP A 309 24.01 8.58 -8.94
CA ASP A 309 24.39 8.95 -7.56
C ASP A 309 25.92 9.06 -7.42
N GLU A 310 26.40 10.29 -7.15
CA GLU A 310 27.16 10.56 -5.93
C GLU A 310 27.33 12.07 -5.73
N VAL A 311 26.56 12.60 -4.79
CA VAL A 311 26.89 13.80 -4.02
C VAL A 311 27.80 13.34 -2.88
N ALA A 312 29.02 13.86 -2.84
CA ALA A 312 29.84 14.01 -1.65
C ALA A 312 30.45 15.42 -1.66
#